data_AF-A0A2D5S9D6-F1
#
_entry.id   AF-A0A2D5S9D6-F1
#
_cell.length_a   1.000
_cell.length_b   1.000
_cell.length_c   1.000
_cell.angle_alpha   90.00
_cell.angle_beta   90.00
_cell.angle_gamma   90.00
#
_symmetry.space_group_name_H-M   'P 1'
#
loop_
_entity.id
_entity.type
_entity.pdbx_description
1 polymer ?
#
loop_
_entity_poly.entity_id
_entity_poly.type
_entity_poly.pdbx_seq_one_letter_code
_entity_poly.pdbx_strand_id
1 'polypeptide(L)'
;MKAFVTASAGGDSDTKVSQLALALRVAASMHDVGKIGIPDSVLQKPGKLTDGEFEIMKSHTVIGGQLLADSQSPMLKMAGEIALSHHERWDGTGYPCRVSGSEIPLAARIVAIVDVYDALTHDRV
;
A
#
# COMPACT_ATOMS: atom_id res chain seq x y z
N MET A 1 3.63 20.32 49.48
CA MET A 1 2.45 20.12 48.62
C MET A 1 2.66 20.88 47.32
N LYS A 2 2.96 20.20 46.21
CA LYS A 2 3.04 20.82 44.87
C LYS A 2 1.68 20.66 44.21
N ALA A 3 0.99 21.77 43.96
CA ALA A 3 -0.29 21.79 43.26
C ALA A 3 -0.05 22.10 41.78
N PHE A 4 -0.57 21.21 40.94
CA PHE A 4 -1.16 21.45 39.62
C PHE A 4 -0.40 22.36 38.64
N VAL A 5 0.33 21.70 37.74
CA VAL A 5 0.45 22.19 36.35
C VAL A 5 -0.78 21.69 35.61
N THR A 6 -1.70 22.60 35.29
CA THR A 6 -2.76 22.36 34.31
C THR A 6 -2.13 22.33 32.92
N ALA A 7 -1.92 21.13 32.37
CA ALA A 7 -1.62 20.98 30.95
C ALA A 7 -2.88 21.36 30.15
N SER A 8 -2.76 22.40 29.33
CA SER A 8 -3.82 22.85 28.44
C SER A 8 -4.08 21.81 27.34
N ALA A 9 -5.34 21.50 27.11
CA ALA A 9 -5.84 20.63 26.06
C ALA A 9 -5.67 21.25 24.65
N GLY A 10 -4.46 21.13 24.08
CA GLY A 10 -4.14 21.62 22.73
C GLY A 10 -3.34 20.65 21.85
N GLY A 11 -3.26 19.36 22.18
CA GLY A 11 -2.27 18.44 21.59
C GLY A 11 -2.78 17.25 20.77
N ASP A 12 -4.07 17.21 20.38
CA ASP A 12 -4.71 15.93 20.02
C ASP A 12 -4.81 15.64 18.52
N SER A 13 -4.91 16.65 17.63
CA SER A 13 -5.01 16.43 16.18
C SER A 13 -3.67 16.12 15.52
N ASP A 14 -2.65 16.93 15.80
CA ASP A 14 -1.35 16.85 15.13
C ASP A 14 -0.61 15.55 15.50
N THR A 15 -0.79 15.10 16.75
CA THR A 15 -0.29 13.82 17.23
C THR A 15 -0.95 12.66 16.50
N LYS A 16 -2.28 12.69 16.29
CA LYS A 16 -3.02 11.65 15.57
C LYS A 16 -2.63 11.61 14.10
N VAL A 17 -2.50 12.76 13.45
CA VAL A 17 -2.03 12.86 12.05
C VAL A 17 -0.62 12.29 11.92
N SER A 18 0.28 12.64 12.85
CA SER A 18 1.66 12.14 12.85
C SER A 18 1.72 10.61 13.04
N GLN A 19 0.89 10.06 13.93
CA GLN A 19 0.79 8.61 14.13
C GLN A 19 0.24 7.89 12.88
N LEU A 20 -0.79 8.46 12.24
CA LEU A 20 -1.36 7.90 11.02
C LEU A 20 -0.35 7.93 9.87
N ALA A 21 0.39 9.04 9.71
CA ALA A 21 1.42 9.17 8.69
C ALA A 21 2.55 8.13 8.90
N LEU A 22 2.94 7.89 10.16
CA LEU A 22 3.91 6.85 10.49
C LEU A 22 3.37 5.45 10.16
N ALA A 23 2.12 5.15 10.52
CA ALA A 23 1.49 3.88 10.21
C ALA A 23 1.38 3.66 8.69
N LEU A 24 0.98 4.68 7.92
CA LEU A 24 0.92 4.63 6.47
C LEU A 24 2.29 4.38 5.85
N ARG A 25 3.34 5.07 6.34
CA ARG A 25 4.71 4.85 5.86
C ARG A 25 5.16 3.40 6.03
N VAL A 26 4.87 2.79 7.18
CA VAL A 26 5.21 1.39 7.43
C VAL A 26 4.32 0.45 6.61
N ALA A 27 3.03 0.74 6.52
CA ALA A 27 2.09 -0.06 5.74
C ALA A 27 2.45 -0.06 4.23
N ALA A 28 2.83 1.10 3.70
CA ALA A 28 3.20 1.29 2.29
C ALA A 28 4.45 0.50 1.88
N SER A 29 5.41 0.26 2.78
CA SER A 29 6.61 -0.53 2.43
C SER A 29 6.29 -2.00 2.15
N MET A 30 5.08 -2.46 2.46
CA MET A 30 4.61 -3.83 2.22
C MET A 30 3.71 -3.96 0.98
N HIS A 31 3.50 -2.90 0.18
CA HIS A 31 2.59 -2.94 -0.99
C HIS A 31 2.92 -4.10 -1.95
N ASP A 32 4.20 -4.39 -2.10
CA ASP A 32 4.74 -5.40 -3.02
C ASP A 32 5.05 -6.75 -2.36
N VAL A 33 4.68 -6.96 -1.08
CA VAL A 33 5.05 -8.19 -0.33
C VAL A 33 4.59 -9.48 -1.01
N GLY A 34 3.49 -9.40 -1.79
CA GLY A 34 2.97 -10.55 -2.54
C GLY A 34 3.84 -11.01 -3.70
N LYS A 35 4.89 -10.25 -4.08
CA LYS A 35 5.87 -10.69 -5.09
C LYS A 35 6.59 -11.98 -4.68
N ILE A 36 6.59 -12.33 -3.39
CA ILE A 36 7.08 -13.62 -2.88
C ILE A 36 6.37 -14.84 -3.51
N GLY A 37 5.13 -14.67 -3.98
CA GLY A 37 4.37 -15.73 -4.64
C GLY A 37 4.47 -15.71 -6.17
N ILE A 38 5.27 -14.82 -6.75
CA ILE A 38 5.46 -14.72 -8.20
C ILE A 38 6.64 -15.62 -8.61
N PRO A 39 6.48 -16.48 -9.64
CA PRO A 39 7.59 -17.30 -10.12
C PRO A 39 8.79 -16.45 -10.57
N ASP A 40 10.01 -16.89 -10.23
CA ASP A 40 11.25 -16.19 -10.61
C ASP A 40 11.36 -15.96 -12.12
N SER A 41 10.87 -16.90 -12.93
CA SER A 41 10.86 -16.78 -14.40
C SER A 41 10.03 -15.60 -14.92
N VAL A 42 9.06 -15.12 -14.13
CA VAL A 42 8.25 -13.92 -14.40
C VAL A 42 8.85 -12.71 -13.67
N LEU A 43 9.19 -12.86 -12.39
CA LEU A 43 9.66 -11.77 -11.54
C LEU A 43 11.02 -11.21 -11.97
N GLN A 44 11.93 -12.08 -12.40
CA GLN A 44 13.31 -11.72 -12.77
C GLN A 44 13.51 -11.73 -14.29
N LYS A 45 12.44 -11.72 -15.08
CA LYS A 45 12.53 -11.79 -16.53
C LYS A 45 13.27 -10.55 -17.07
N PRO A 46 14.36 -10.72 -17.85
CA PRO A 46 14.97 -9.60 -18.53
C PRO A 46 14.07 -9.14 -19.69
N GLY A 47 13.60 -7.90 -19.62
CA GLY A 47 12.79 -7.27 -20.67
C GLY A 47 11.29 -7.22 -20.36
N LYS A 48 10.47 -7.07 -21.41
CA LYS A 48 9.02 -6.91 -21.25
C LYS A 48 8.34 -8.24 -20.95
N LEU A 49 7.37 -8.21 -20.04
CA LEU A 49 6.43 -9.30 -19.83
C LEU A 49 5.50 -9.41 -21.05
N THR A 50 5.15 -10.64 -21.40
CA THR A 50 4.01 -10.97 -22.25
C THR A 50 2.70 -10.72 -21.50
N ASP A 51 1.57 -10.66 -22.21
CA ASP A 51 0.27 -10.45 -21.56
C ASP A 51 -0.04 -11.51 -20.50
N GLY A 52 0.27 -12.79 -20.77
CA GLY A 52 0.06 -13.88 -19.81
C GLY A 52 0.98 -13.79 -18.58
N GLU A 53 2.24 -13.42 -18.77
CA GLU A 53 3.16 -13.18 -17.65
C GLU A 53 2.75 -11.94 -16.85
N PHE A 54 2.20 -10.93 -17.51
CA PHE A 54 1.66 -9.76 -16.83
C PHE A 54 0.44 -10.12 -15.99
N GLU A 55 -0.47 -11.00 -16.47
CA GLU A 55 -1.56 -11.52 -15.62
C GLU A 55 -1.04 -12.26 -14.38
N ILE A 56 0.04 -13.03 -14.52
CA ILE A 56 0.70 -13.66 -13.36
C ILE A 56 1.26 -12.58 -12.44
N MET A 57 1.97 -11.59 -12.96
CA MET A 57 2.54 -10.49 -12.16
C MET A 57 1.46 -9.76 -11.36
N LYS A 58 0.29 -9.46 -11.94
CA LYS A 58 -0.82 -8.78 -11.23
C LYS A 58 -1.27 -9.51 -9.97
N SER A 59 -1.11 -10.84 -9.91
CA SER A 59 -1.54 -11.66 -8.77
C SER A 59 -0.81 -11.31 -7.47
N HIS A 60 0.33 -10.60 -7.49
CA HIS A 60 1.03 -10.17 -6.28
C HIS A 60 0.13 -9.32 -5.38
N THR A 61 -0.79 -8.54 -5.96
CA THR A 61 -1.74 -7.71 -5.20
C THR A 61 -2.64 -8.59 -4.32
N VAL A 62 -3.23 -9.62 -4.91
CA VAL A 62 -4.11 -10.58 -4.22
C VAL A 62 -3.34 -11.39 -3.19
N ILE A 63 -2.14 -11.88 -3.55
CA ILE A 63 -1.29 -12.67 -2.66
C ILE A 63 -0.89 -11.84 -1.43
N GLY A 64 -0.44 -10.59 -1.64
CA GLY A 64 -0.06 -9.68 -0.55
C GLY A 64 -1.24 -9.30 0.34
N GLY A 65 -2.40 -9.01 -0.26
CA GLY A 65 -3.63 -8.76 0.49
C GLY A 65 -4.04 -9.95 1.37
N GLN A 66 -4.01 -11.17 0.82
CA GLN A 66 -4.34 -12.39 1.56
C GLN A 66 -3.34 -12.68 2.68
N LEU A 67 -2.04 -12.48 2.44
CA LEU A 67 -0.98 -12.70 3.43
C LEU A 67 -1.18 -11.84 4.69
N LEU A 68 -1.81 -10.67 4.54
CA LEU A 68 -1.99 -9.68 5.60
C LEU A 68 -3.42 -9.65 6.18
N ALA A 69 -4.39 -10.30 5.53
CA ALA A 69 -5.83 -10.18 5.81
C ALA A 69 -6.23 -10.60 7.22
N ASP A 70 -5.64 -11.66 7.76
CA ASP A 70 -6.05 -12.25 9.05
C ASP A 70 -5.44 -11.54 10.28
N SER A 71 -4.64 -10.48 10.05
CA SER A 71 -4.01 -9.76 11.14
C SER A 71 -5.01 -8.93 11.97
N GLN A 72 -4.84 -8.94 13.29
CA GLN A 72 -5.58 -8.05 14.19
C GLN A 72 -4.92 -6.67 14.33
N SER A 73 -3.70 -6.49 13.81
CA SER A 73 -3.00 -5.21 13.83
C SER A 73 -3.62 -4.22 12.84
N PRO A 74 -4.06 -3.02 13.28
CA PRO A 74 -4.59 -1.99 12.37
C PRO A 74 -3.61 -1.61 11.25
N MET A 75 -2.32 -1.59 11.55
CA MET A 75 -1.26 -1.30 10.58
C MET A 75 -1.16 -2.40 9.51
N LEU A 76 -1.27 -3.67 9.89
CA LEU A 76 -1.22 -4.78 8.94
C LEU A 76 -2.51 -4.89 8.12
N LYS A 77 -3.67 -4.53 8.69
CA LYS A 77 -4.92 -4.38 7.92
C LYS A 77 -4.78 -3.31 6.84
N MET A 78 -4.25 -2.14 7.19
CA MET A 78 -3.94 -1.08 6.22
C MET A 78 -2.94 -1.55 5.17
N ALA A 79 -1.89 -2.29 5.56
CA ALA A 79 -0.93 -2.86 4.62
C ALA A 79 -1.58 -3.85 3.66
N GLY A 80 -2.53 -4.67 4.13
CA GLY A 80 -3.32 -5.57 3.28
C GLY A 80 -4.19 -4.83 2.28
N GLU A 81 -4.87 -3.76 2.70
CA GLU A 81 -5.65 -2.90 1.79
C GLU A 81 -4.77 -2.25 0.71
N ILE A 82 -3.59 -1.76 1.10
CA ILE A 82 -2.60 -1.19 0.18
C ILE A 82 -2.11 -2.26 -0.79
N ALA A 83 -1.65 -3.41 -0.30
CA ALA A 83 -1.14 -4.49 -1.15
C ALA A 83 -2.19 -4.93 -2.17
N LEU A 84 -3.44 -5.08 -1.75
CA LEU A 84 -4.54 -5.47 -2.64
C LEU A 84 -4.89 -4.40 -3.69
N SER A 85 -4.79 -3.10 -3.34
CA SER A 85 -5.46 -2.05 -4.12
C SER A 85 -4.53 -0.97 -4.69
N HIS A 86 -3.21 -1.02 -4.46
CA HIS A 86 -2.29 0.04 -4.92
C HIS A 86 -2.15 0.13 -6.45
N HIS A 87 -2.63 -0.86 -7.19
CA HIS A 87 -2.75 -0.84 -8.65
C HIS A 87 -4.18 -0.58 -9.16
N GLU A 88 -5.13 -0.30 -8.26
CA GLU A 88 -6.42 0.24 -8.67
C GLU A 88 -6.26 1.65 -9.22
N ARG A 89 -7.06 1.98 -10.23
CA ARG A 89 -7.02 3.28 -10.89
C ARG A 89 -8.30 4.03 -10.63
N TRP A 90 -8.18 5.34 -10.45
CA TRP A 90 -9.34 6.21 -10.15
C TRP A 90 -10.49 6.07 -11.15
N ASP A 91 -10.16 5.79 -12.42
CA ASP A 91 -11.09 5.58 -13.53
C ASP A 91 -11.70 4.16 -13.60
N GLY A 92 -11.37 3.27 -12.68
CA GLY A 92 -11.85 1.87 -12.66
C GLY A 92 -11.12 0.94 -13.63
N THR A 93 -10.06 1.39 -14.30
CA THR A 93 -9.30 0.57 -15.27
C THR A 93 -8.13 -0.21 -14.64
N GLY A 94 -8.01 -0.17 -13.32
CA GLY A 94 -6.96 -0.85 -12.55
C GLY A 94 -7.21 -2.35 -12.35
N TYR A 95 -6.52 -2.93 -11.39
CA TYR A 95 -6.66 -4.32 -10.96
C TYR A 95 -6.40 -4.43 -9.44
N PRO A 96 -6.86 -5.50 -8.77
CA PRO A 96 -7.56 -6.67 -9.29
C PRO A 96 -9.09 -6.56 -9.34
N CYS A 97 -9.69 -5.69 -8.55
CA CYS A 97 -11.14 -5.59 -8.35
C CYS A 97 -11.82 -4.64 -9.33
N ARG A 98 -11.08 -3.72 -9.97
CA ARG A 98 -11.60 -2.70 -10.90
C ARG A 98 -12.60 -1.76 -10.25
N VAL A 99 -12.34 -1.42 -8.98
CA VAL A 99 -13.12 -0.43 -8.23
C VAL A 99 -12.68 0.98 -8.61
N SER A 100 -13.55 1.97 -8.41
CA SER A 100 -13.30 3.33 -8.90
C SER A 100 -13.49 4.40 -7.84
N GLY A 101 -12.86 5.56 -8.05
CA GLY A 101 -13.02 6.72 -7.17
C GLY A 101 -12.77 6.43 -5.69
N SER A 102 -13.76 6.72 -4.86
CA SER A 102 -13.69 6.56 -3.40
C SER A 102 -13.85 5.12 -2.91
N GLU A 103 -14.21 4.17 -3.78
CA GLU A 103 -14.22 2.75 -3.43
C GLU A 103 -12.80 2.21 -3.22
N ILE A 104 -11.80 2.87 -3.83
CA ILE A 104 -10.40 2.57 -3.58
C ILE A 104 -10.02 3.10 -2.19
N PRO A 105 -9.44 2.26 -1.30
CA PRO A 105 -8.98 2.70 0.02
C PRO A 105 -8.09 3.94 -0.08
N LEU A 106 -8.28 4.91 0.82
CA LEU A 106 -7.51 6.16 0.79
C LEU A 106 -6.00 5.91 0.85
N ALA A 107 -5.57 4.97 1.71
CA ALA A 107 -4.17 4.58 1.83
C ALA A 107 -3.62 4.06 0.51
N ALA A 108 -4.36 3.19 -0.20
CA ALA A 108 -3.97 2.67 -1.50
C ALA A 108 -3.88 3.76 -2.58
N ARG A 109 -4.80 4.74 -2.58
CA ARG A 109 -4.74 5.88 -3.50
C ARG A 109 -3.49 6.74 -3.28
N ILE A 110 -3.11 6.97 -2.03
CA ILE A 110 -1.87 7.70 -1.71
C ILE A 110 -0.66 6.90 -2.22
N VAL A 111 -0.61 5.60 -1.90
CA VAL A 111 0.52 4.73 -2.29
C VAL A 111 0.62 4.60 -3.81
N ALA A 112 -0.48 4.50 -4.55
CA ALA A 112 -0.46 4.43 -6.01
C ALA A 112 0.24 5.64 -6.65
N ILE A 113 0.07 6.84 -6.09
CA ILE A 113 0.76 8.05 -6.56
C ILE A 113 2.25 7.98 -6.21
N VAL A 114 2.57 7.58 -4.98
CA VAL A 114 3.94 7.51 -4.48
C VAL A 114 4.76 6.46 -5.24
N ASP A 115 4.20 5.28 -5.49
CA ASP A 115 4.84 4.18 -6.22
C ASP A 115 5.18 4.58 -7.67
N VAL A 116 4.22 5.21 -8.36
CA VAL A 116 4.46 5.74 -9.72
C VAL A 116 5.54 6.81 -9.71
N TYR A 117 5.53 7.73 -8.73
CA TYR A 117 6.58 8.74 -8.62
C TYR A 117 7.95 8.10 -8.40
N ASP A 118 8.06 7.16 -7.45
CA ASP A 118 9.30 6.46 -7.12
C ASP A 118 9.88 5.74 -8.34
N ALA A 119 9.04 5.03 -9.10
CA ALA A 119 9.39 4.31 -10.31
C ALA A 119 9.77 5.21 -11.51
N LEU A 120 9.41 6.49 -11.47
CA LEU A 120 9.77 7.48 -12.49
C LEU A 120 11.04 8.27 -12.12
N THR A 121 11.36 8.40 -10.83
CA THR A 121 12.51 9.18 -10.36
C THR A 121 13.77 8.35 -10.10
N HIS A 122 13.67 7.02 -10.10
CA HIS A 122 14.81 6.12 -9.95
C HIS A 122 15.17 5.44 -11.27
N ASP A 123 16.48 5.30 -11.49
CA ASP A 123 17.00 4.55 -12.62
C ASP A 123 16.52 3.09 -12.54
N ARG A 124 16.04 2.58 -13.67
CA ARG A 124 15.74 1.15 -13.82
C ARG A 124 17.06 0.45 -14.11
N VAL A 125 17.55 -0.31 -13.13
CA VAL A 125 18.77 -1.13 -13.25
C VAL A 125 18.51 -2.39 -14.06
#